data_AF-A0A396IAB4-F1
#
_entry.id   AF-A0A396IAB4-F1
#
_cell.length_a   1.000
_cell.length_b   1.000
_cell.length_c   1.000
_cell.angle_alpha   90.00
_cell.angle_beta   90.00
_cell.angle_gamma   90.00
#
_symmetry.space_group_name_H-M   'P 1'
#
loop_
_entity.id
_entity.type
_entity.pdbx_description
1 polymer ?
#
loop_
_entity_poly.entity_id
_entity_poly.type
_entity_poly.pdbx_seq_one_letter_code
_entity_poly.pdbx_strand_id
1 'polypeptide(L)' 'MAKIIKFLYNTILFVCLFLHVTYGDRECVTSADCQKKYHGNQHLSKCRYGHCVSYTK' A
#
# COMPACT_ATOMS: atom_id res chain seq x y z
N MET A 1 -2.68 9.67 35.37
CA MET A 1 -2.14 8.66 34.44
C MET A 1 -3.12 8.27 33.33
N ALA A 2 -4.40 8.05 33.61
CA ALA A 2 -5.41 7.66 32.61
C ALA A 2 -5.53 8.59 31.37
N LYS A 3 -5.41 9.91 31.55
CA LYS A 3 -5.42 10.88 30.43
C LYS A 3 -4.26 10.69 29.45
N ILE A 4 -3.06 10.41 29.94
CA ILE A 4 -1.86 10.23 29.12
C ILE A 4 -1.96 8.92 28.34
N ILE A 5 -2.42 7.84 28.98
CA ILE A 5 -2.64 6.55 28.32
C ILE A 5 -3.70 6.68 27.21
N LYS A 6 -4.79 7.41 27.47
CA LYS A 6 -5.84 7.66 26.47
C LYS A 6 -5.32 8.47 25.27
N PHE A 7 -4.46 9.46 25.53
CA PHE A 7 -3.82 10.23 24.46
C PHE A 7 -2.91 9.36 23.59
N LEU A 8 -2.02 8.56 24.21
CA LEU A 8 -1.14 7.65 23.49
C LEU A 8 -1.92 6.64 22.64
N TYR A 9 -2.99 6.04 23.20
CA TYR A 9 -3.83 5.10 22.48
C TYR A 9 -4.47 5.72 21.23
N ASN A 10 -5.01 6.94 21.35
CA ASN A 10 -5.57 7.66 20.20
C ASN A 10 -4.51 7.97 19.13
N THR A 11 -3.32 8.40 19.54
CA THR A 11 -2.22 8.69 18.62
C THR A 11 -1.76 7.45 17.87
N ILE A 12 -1.62 6.31 18.57
CA ILE A 12 -1.26 5.03 17.93
C ILE A 12 -2.33 4.61 16.93
N LEU A 13 -3.61 4.68 17.31
CA LEU A 13 -4.73 4.38 16.39
C LEU A 13 -4.68 5.25 15.14
N PHE A 14 -4.44 6.55 15.30
CA PHE A 14 -4.36 7.48 14.17
C PHE A 14 -3.19 7.14 13.24
N VAL A 15 -2.02 6.81 13.79
CA VAL A 15 -0.85 6.39 13.02
C VAL A 15 -1.11 5.07 12.29
N CYS A 16 -1.74 4.09 12.94
CA CYS A 16 -2.12 2.82 12.31
C CYS A 16 -3.10 3.03 11.14
N LEU A 17 -4.13 3.86 11.33
CA LEU A 17 -5.08 4.20 10.25
C LEU A 17 -4.38 4.91 9.10
N PHE A 18 -3.50 5.87 9.39
CA PHE A 18 -2.72 6.57 8.39
C PHE A 18 -1.81 5.63 7.59
N LEU A 19 -1.10 4.73 8.28
CA LEU A 19 -0.29 3.67 7.64
C LEU A 19 -1.16 2.75 6.79
N HIS A 20 -2.33 2.35 7.28
CA HIS A 20 -3.24 1.50 6.53
C HIS A 20 -3.76 2.18 5.27
N VAL A 21 -4.11 3.47 5.31
CA VAL A 21 -4.54 4.21 4.11
C VAL A 21 -3.37 4.41 3.14
N THR A 22 -2.17 4.72 3.64
CA THR A 22 -1.01 5.04 2.78
C THR A 22 -0.31 3.81 2.18
N TYR A 23 -0.40 2.66 2.84
CA TYR A 23 0.23 1.41 2.40
C TYR A 23 -0.78 0.32 2.03
N GLY A 24 -2.00 0.33 2.57
CA GLY A 24 -3.04 -0.63 2.23
C GLY A 24 -3.60 -0.45 0.82
N ASP A 25 -3.55 0.76 0.28
CA ASP A 25 -3.91 1.05 -1.12
C ASP A 25 -2.81 0.67 -2.13
N ARG A 26 -1.62 0.29 -1.64
CA ARG A 26 -0.53 -0.13 -2.53
C ARG A 26 -0.73 -1.59 -2.92
N GLU A 27 -1.21 -1.78 -4.13
CA GLU A 27 -1.32 -3.08 -4.79
C GLU A 27 0.04 -3.72 -5.12
N CYS A 28 1.12 -2.94 -5.19
CA CYS A 28 2.45 -3.43 -5.51
C CYS A 28 3.56 -2.65 -4.79
N VAL A 29 4.68 -3.32 -4.51
CA VAL A 29 5.93 -2.69 -4.06
C VAL A 29 6.97 -2.74 -5.17
N THR A 30 6.97 -3.85 -5.91
CA THR A 30 7.89 -4.13 -7.01
C THR A 30 7.10 -4.47 -8.27
N SER A 31 7.68 -4.25 -9.45
CA SER A 31 7.08 -4.70 -10.73
C SER A 31 6.82 -6.21 -10.77
N ALA A 32 7.57 -6.99 -10.00
CA ALA A 32 7.36 -8.43 -9.83
C ALA A 32 5.99 -8.76 -9.19
N ASP A 33 5.49 -7.93 -8.26
CA ASP A 33 4.17 -8.13 -7.64
C ASP A 33 3.05 -8.01 -8.69
N CYS A 34 3.21 -7.06 -9.63
CA CYS A 34 2.28 -6.88 -10.74
C CYS A 34 2.33 -8.04 -11.74
N GLN A 35 3.52 -8.56 -12.04
CA GLN A 35 3.65 -9.72 -12.94
C GLN A 35 3.03 -10.98 -12.33
N LYS A 36 3.13 -11.15 -11.01
CA LYS A 36 2.49 -12.25 -10.28
C LYS A 36 0.97 -12.10 -10.21
N LYS A 37 0.43 -10.88 -10.14
CA LYS A 37 -1.02 -10.64 -10.15
C LYS A 37 -1.64 -10.85 -11.53
N TYR A 38 -0.96 -10.39 -12.59
CA TYR A 38 -1.45 -10.45 -13.97
C TYR A 38 -0.68 -11.53 -14.76
N HIS A 39 -1.03 -12.80 -14.49
CA HIS A 39 -0.47 -14.05 -15.05
C HIS A 39 -0.44 -14.19 -16.60
N GLY A 40 -0.62 -13.13 -17.38
CA GLY A 40 -0.67 -13.18 -18.85
C GLY A 40 -0.15 -11.95 -19.60
N ASN A 41 0.19 -10.83 -18.94
CA ASN A 41 0.63 -9.60 -19.62
C ASN A 41 1.97 -9.07 -19.05
N GLN A 42 2.89 -10.00 -18.77
CA GLN A 42 4.13 -9.81 -18.00
C GLN A 42 5.06 -8.72 -18.55
N HIS A 43 5.00 -8.42 -19.85
CA HIS A 43 5.94 -7.50 -20.49
C HIS A 43 5.61 -6.03 -20.29
N LEU A 44 4.40 -5.68 -19.82
CA LEU A 44 3.92 -4.30 -19.86
C LEU A 44 3.44 -3.74 -18.51
N SER A 45 3.38 -4.56 -17.45
CA SER A 45 2.96 -4.12 -16.12
C SER A 45 4.15 -3.68 -15.26
N LYS A 46 4.13 -2.42 -14.79
CA LYS A 46 5.11 -1.88 -13.82
C LYS A 46 4.39 -1.38 -12.59
N CYS A 47 5.08 -1.46 -11.44
CA CYS A 47 4.59 -0.83 -10.23
C CYS A 47 4.93 0.67 -10.25
N ARG A 48 3.92 1.53 -10.15
CA ARG A 48 4.09 2.98 -10.10
C ARG A 48 3.24 3.54 -8.97
N TYR A 49 3.88 4.25 -8.03
CA TYR A 49 3.22 4.81 -6.84
C TYR A 49 2.39 3.79 -6.03
N GLY A 50 2.76 2.51 -6.06
CA GLY A 50 2.01 1.46 -5.37
C GLY A 50 0.91 0.80 -6.21
N HIS A 51 0.67 1.22 -7.46
CA HIS A 51 -0.33 0.62 -8.34
C HIS A 51 0.31 -0.09 -9.53
N CYS A 52 -0.32 -1.17 -9.97
CA CYS A 52 0.09 -1.90 -11.17
C CYS A 52 -0.46 -1.21 -12.41
N VAL A 53 0.40 -0.51 -13.15
CA VAL A 53 0.05 0.12 -14.42
C VAL A 53 0.52 -0.75 -15.59
N SER A 54 -0.41 -1.07 -16.49
CA SER A 54 -0.12 -1.73 -17.76
C SER A 54 0.08 -0.67 -18.84
N TYR A 55 1.20 -0.71 -19.54
CA TYR A 55 1.42 0.14 -20.72
C TYR A 55 0.93 -0.63 -21.95
N THR A 56 -0.21 -0.28 -22.52
CA THR A 56 -0.53 -0.74 -23.89
C THR A 56 0.28 0.10 -24.87
N LYS A 57 1.01 -0.57 -25.77
CA LYS A 57 1.77 0.09 -26.85
C LYS A 57 0.82 0.71 -27.87
#